data_AF-A0A830B2J0-F1
#
_entry.id   AF-A0A830B2J0-F1
#
_cell.length_a   1.000
_cell.length_b   1.000
_cell.length_c   1.000
_cell.angle_alpha   90.00
_cell.angle_beta   90.00
_cell.angle_gamma   90.00
#
_symmetry.space_group_name_H-M   'P 1'
#
loop_
_entity.id
_entity.type
_entity.pdbx_description
1 polymer ?
#
loop_
_entity_poly.entity_id
_entity_poly.type
_entity_poly.pdbx_seq_one_letter_code
_entity_poly.pdbx_strand_id
1 'polypeptide(L)'
;LGGLVLGYQSISSTEISHDSAIGLINKVLNIGVLLTEVYLDTVGDAEKYQIKLSKRFPNIKFVVAKKADSLYPVVSGASIVAKVLLTLSTSTLKPSEAEENLHRNFGSGYPGDPQTKAWLKDHQHPVFGFPTRVRFSWGTCTAYYKDFVELLWLVSDVKSENVLMNIICLFLAR
;
A
#
# COMPACT_ATOMS: atom_id res chain seq x y z
N LEU A 1 1.13 -14.29 6.28
CA LEU A 1 0.84 -13.39 7.42
C LEU A 1 0.69 -11.99 6.84
N GLY A 2 -0.54 -11.47 6.84
CA GLY A 2 -0.94 -10.29 6.05
C GLY A 2 -0.23 -9.01 6.51
N GLY A 3 0.17 -8.18 5.54
CA GLY A 3 0.79 -6.88 5.80
C GLY A 3 -0.20 -5.92 6.44
N LEU A 4 -0.04 -5.68 7.74
CA LEU A 4 -0.72 -4.63 8.48
C LEU A 4 0.04 -3.33 8.27
N VAL A 5 -0.67 -2.24 7.99
CA VAL A 5 -0.10 -0.89 7.90
C VAL A 5 -0.01 -0.31 9.30
N LEU A 6 1.08 0.39 9.57
CA LEU A 6 1.45 0.90 10.88
C LEU A 6 0.56 2.11 11.22
N GLY A 7 -0.17 2.02 12.33
CA GLY A 7 -1.11 3.03 12.81
C GLY A 7 -1.73 2.62 14.14
N TYR A 8 -2.46 3.53 14.78
CA TYR A 8 -3.13 3.26 16.06
C TYR A 8 -4.14 2.09 15.97
N GLN A 9 -4.81 1.98 14.81
CA GLN A 9 -5.60 0.81 14.45
C GLN A 9 -4.87 0.02 13.38
N SER A 10 -4.83 -1.30 13.54
CA SER A 10 -4.22 -2.21 12.59
C SER A 10 -5.13 -2.39 11.36
N ILE A 11 -4.77 -1.72 10.26
CA ILE A 11 -5.50 -1.81 8.98
C ILE A 11 -4.71 -2.69 8.02
N SER A 12 -5.39 -3.64 7.38
CA SER A 12 -4.75 -4.53 6.41
C SER A 12 -4.57 -3.86 5.04
N SER A 13 -3.54 -4.27 4.28
CA SER A 13 -3.38 -3.80 2.89
C SER A 13 -4.59 -4.14 2.00
N THR A 14 -5.32 -5.23 2.30
CA THR A 14 -6.54 -5.62 1.59
C THR A 14 -7.65 -4.59 1.82
N GLU A 15 -7.79 -4.13 3.06
CA GLU A 15 -8.78 -3.13 3.44
C GLU A 15 -8.49 -1.78 2.78
N ILE A 16 -7.24 -1.31 2.83
CA ILE A 16 -6.80 -0.09 2.13
C ILE A 16 -7.08 -0.17 0.63
N SER A 17 -6.81 -1.33 0.02
CA SER A 17 -7.09 -1.56 -1.40
C SER A 17 -8.58 -1.47 -1.71
N HIS A 18 -9.42 -2.14 -0.91
CA HIS A 18 -10.88 -2.12 -1.08
C HIS A 18 -11.44 -0.71 -0.91
N ASP A 19 -10.99 0.02 0.10
CA ASP A 19 -11.48 1.36 0.40
C ASP A 19 -11.02 2.38 -0.66
N SER A 20 -9.82 2.21 -1.21
CA SER A 20 -9.33 3.00 -2.35
C SER A 20 -10.20 2.80 -3.60
N ALA A 21 -10.55 1.56 -3.91
CA ALA A 21 -11.44 1.24 -5.03
C ALA A 21 -12.84 1.81 -4.82
N ILE A 22 -13.39 1.71 -3.61
CA ILE A 22 -14.67 2.31 -3.23
C ILE A 22 -14.62 3.84 -3.37
N GLY A 23 -13.52 4.47 -2.95
CA GLY A 23 -13.28 5.91 -3.12
C GLY A 23 -13.30 6.33 -4.59
N LEU A 24 -12.68 5.55 -5.48
CA LEU A 24 -12.70 5.81 -6.91
C LEU A 24 -14.11 5.71 -7.49
N ILE A 25 -14.88 4.69 -7.11
CA ILE A 25 -16.29 4.51 -7.53
C ILE A 25 -17.12 5.72 -7.10
N ASN A 26 -17.02 6.12 -5.82
CA ASN A 26 -17.72 7.31 -5.31
C ASN A 26 -17.35 8.58 -6.08
N LYS A 27 -16.06 8.76 -6.40
CA LYS A 27 -15.61 9.93 -7.17
C LYS A 27 -16.25 9.96 -8.55
N VAL A 28 -16.36 8.83 -9.24
CA VAL A 28 -17.00 8.75 -10.56
C VAL A 28 -18.49 9.06 -10.47
N LEU A 29 -19.19 8.52 -9.45
CA LEU A 29 -20.59 8.85 -9.18
C LEU A 29 -20.80 10.34 -8.91
N ASN A 30 -19.91 10.96 -8.11
CA ASN A 30 -19.99 12.38 -7.76
C ASN A 30 -19.76 13.31 -8.96
N ILE A 31 -19.05 12.85 -9.99
CA ILE A 31 -18.88 13.58 -11.25
C ILE A 31 -20.15 13.51 -12.13
N GLY A 32 -21.16 12.70 -11.74
CA GLY A 32 -22.42 12.56 -12.45
C GLY A 32 -22.39 11.49 -13.55
N VAL A 33 -21.38 10.62 -13.56
CA VAL A 33 -21.33 9.49 -14.49
C VAL A 33 -22.33 8.41 -14.06
N LEU A 34 -23.22 8.02 -14.98
CA LEU A 34 -24.16 6.93 -14.76
C LEU A 34 -23.43 5.58 -14.84
N LEU A 35 -23.02 5.07 -13.69
CA LEU A 35 -22.43 3.73 -13.54
C LEU A 35 -23.52 2.67 -13.44
N THR A 36 -23.56 1.76 -14.42
CA THR A 36 -24.49 0.61 -14.42
C THR A 36 -23.80 -0.69 -14.06
N GLU A 37 -22.55 -0.87 -14.50
CA GLU A 37 -21.77 -2.09 -14.27
C GLU A 37 -20.30 -1.76 -14.00
N VAL A 38 -19.68 -2.48 -13.05
CA VAL A 38 -18.27 -2.33 -12.65
C VAL A 38 -17.60 -3.69 -12.61
N TYR A 39 -16.43 -3.78 -13.25
CA TYR A 39 -15.59 -4.97 -13.29
C TYR A 39 -14.33 -4.74 -12.44
N LEU A 40 -14.01 -5.67 -11.55
CA LEU A 40 -12.83 -5.59 -10.69
C LEU A 40 -11.96 -6.85 -10.77
N ASP A 41 -10.65 -6.63 -10.81
CA ASP A 41 -9.65 -7.67 -10.56
C ASP A 41 -9.38 -7.82 -9.05
N THR A 42 -9.21 -9.05 -8.59
CA THR A 42 -8.84 -9.32 -7.20
C THR A 42 -7.85 -10.46 -7.07
N VAL A 43 -7.01 -10.38 -6.03
CA VAL A 43 -6.15 -11.48 -5.58
C VAL A 43 -6.82 -12.32 -4.48
N GLY A 44 -7.91 -11.80 -3.89
CA GLY A 44 -8.60 -12.37 -2.74
C GLY A 44 -9.83 -13.19 -3.10
N ASP A 45 -10.76 -13.27 -2.15
CA ASP A 45 -12.06 -13.92 -2.32
C ASP A 45 -13.00 -13.00 -3.09
N ALA A 46 -13.26 -13.36 -4.35
CA ALA A 46 -14.07 -12.57 -5.27
C ALA A 46 -15.52 -12.44 -4.82
N GLU A 47 -16.10 -13.52 -4.28
CA GLU A 47 -17.50 -13.53 -3.85
C GLU A 47 -17.71 -12.61 -2.65
N LYS A 48 -16.83 -12.70 -1.64
CA LYS A 48 -16.89 -11.79 -0.48
C LYS A 48 -16.74 -10.33 -0.89
N TYR A 49 -15.84 -10.04 -1.83
CA TYR A 49 -15.63 -8.67 -2.27
C TYR A 49 -16.82 -8.15 -3.09
N GLN A 50 -17.38 -8.97 -3.96
CA GLN A 50 -18.59 -8.65 -4.71
C GLN A 50 -19.77 -8.37 -3.77
N ILE A 51 -19.99 -9.21 -2.74
CA ILE A 51 -21.03 -8.98 -1.73
C ILE A 51 -20.80 -7.66 -1.00
N LYS A 52 -19.55 -7.33 -0.61
CA LYS A 52 -19.21 -6.05 0.03
C LYS A 52 -19.62 -4.86 -0.87
N LEU A 53 -19.30 -4.92 -2.16
CA LEU A 53 -19.58 -3.86 -3.12
C LEU A 53 -21.08 -3.73 -3.43
N SER A 54 -21.76 -4.84 -3.72
CA SER A 54 -23.20 -4.85 -4.03
C SER A 54 -24.04 -4.37 -2.84
N LYS A 55 -23.65 -4.65 -1.60
CA LYS A 55 -24.30 -4.10 -0.41
C LYS A 55 -24.12 -2.57 -0.31
N ARG A 56 -22.96 -2.05 -0.72
CA ARG A 56 -22.64 -0.63 -0.63
C ARG A 56 -23.27 0.18 -1.77
N PHE A 57 -23.39 -0.41 -2.95
CA PHE A 57 -23.87 0.23 -4.18
C PHE A 57 -24.95 -0.64 -4.84
N PRO A 58 -26.18 -0.67 -4.30
CA PRO A 58 -27.22 -1.61 -4.73
C PRO A 58 -27.70 -1.41 -6.18
N ASN A 59 -27.50 -0.22 -6.74
CA ASN A 59 -27.94 0.12 -8.10
C ASN A 59 -26.88 -0.15 -9.18
N ILE A 60 -25.73 -0.74 -8.81
CA ILE A 60 -24.62 -1.02 -9.71
C ILE A 60 -24.38 -2.52 -9.72
N LYS A 61 -24.27 -3.11 -10.91
CA LYS A 61 -23.89 -4.51 -11.08
C LYS A 61 -22.38 -4.66 -10.93
N PHE A 62 -21.92 -5.53 -10.02
CA PHE A 62 -20.50 -5.83 -9.84
C PHE A 62 -20.15 -7.19 -10.41
N VAL A 63 -19.03 -7.24 -11.12
CA VAL A 63 -18.35 -8.48 -11.54
C VAL A 63 -16.95 -8.45 -10.97
N VAL A 64 -16.69 -9.29 -9.97
CA VAL A 64 -15.36 -9.43 -9.36
C VAL A 64 -14.78 -10.78 -9.76
N ALA A 65 -13.58 -10.78 -10.32
CA ALA A 65 -12.91 -12.02 -10.73
C ALA A 65 -11.40 -11.96 -10.44
N LYS A 66 -10.78 -13.13 -10.33
CA LYS A 66 -9.32 -13.25 -10.34
C LYS A 66 -8.82 -13.21 -11.78
N LYS A 67 -7.72 -12.48 -12.04
CA LYS A 67 -7.15 -12.29 -13.38
C LYS A 67 -8.16 -11.64 -14.34
N ALA A 68 -8.98 -10.72 -13.82
CA ALA A 68 -10.04 -10.07 -14.57
C ALA A 68 -9.49 -9.23 -15.74
N ASP A 69 -8.23 -8.77 -15.64
CA ASP A 69 -7.50 -8.07 -16.71
C ASP A 69 -7.27 -8.94 -17.96
N SER A 70 -7.28 -10.27 -17.80
CA SER A 70 -7.18 -11.24 -18.90
C SER A 70 -8.55 -11.64 -19.46
N LEU A 71 -9.63 -11.36 -18.73
CA LEU A 71 -11.00 -11.78 -19.06
C LEU A 71 -11.83 -10.63 -19.67
N TYR A 72 -11.59 -9.40 -19.22
CA TYR A 72 -12.41 -8.25 -19.55
C TYR A 72 -11.54 -7.11 -20.12
N PRO A 73 -11.77 -6.66 -21.37
CA PRO A 73 -10.97 -5.59 -21.97
C PRO A 73 -10.95 -4.29 -21.16
N VAL A 74 -12.06 -3.95 -20.48
CA VAL A 74 -12.14 -2.76 -19.62
C VAL A 74 -11.19 -2.84 -18.43
N VAL A 75 -11.02 -4.02 -17.83
CA VAL A 75 -10.08 -4.25 -16.73
C VAL A 75 -8.64 -4.31 -17.26
N SER A 76 -8.44 -4.86 -18.45
CA SER A 76 -7.14 -4.84 -19.14
C SER A 76 -6.64 -3.41 -19.37
N GLY A 77 -7.49 -2.53 -19.90
CA GLY A 77 -7.19 -1.11 -20.07
C GLY A 77 -6.85 -0.42 -18.75
N ALA A 78 -7.62 -0.68 -17.69
CA ALA A 78 -7.34 -0.15 -16.35
C ALA A 78 -5.97 -0.64 -15.80
N SER A 79 -5.61 -1.90 -16.02
CA SER A 79 -4.31 -2.47 -15.63
C SER A 79 -3.14 -1.76 -16.34
N ILE A 80 -3.29 -1.46 -17.63
CA ILE A 80 -2.29 -0.69 -18.39
C ILE A 80 -2.14 0.71 -17.80
N VAL A 81 -3.25 1.44 -17.61
CA VAL A 81 -3.23 2.81 -17.04
C VAL A 81 -2.58 2.82 -15.67
N ALA A 82 -2.92 1.88 -14.79
CA ALA A 82 -2.34 1.77 -13.45
C ALA A 82 -0.81 1.57 -13.50
N LYS A 83 -0.32 0.67 -14.37
CA LYS A 83 1.12 0.40 -14.54
C LYS A 83 1.88 1.60 -15.11
N VAL A 84 1.29 2.31 -16.07
CA VAL A 84 1.89 3.51 -16.67
C VAL A 84 1.98 4.63 -15.63
N LEU A 85 0.90 4.87 -14.89
CA LEU A 85 0.88 5.88 -13.82
C LEU A 85 1.87 5.57 -12.70
N LEU A 86 2.02 4.29 -12.33
CA LEU A 86 3.02 3.87 -11.35
C LEU A 86 4.44 4.13 -11.84
N THR A 87 4.74 3.74 -13.09
CA THR A 87 6.05 3.97 -13.72
C THR A 87 6.37 5.46 -13.77
N LEU A 88 5.40 6.28 -14.19
CA LEU A 88 5.56 7.73 -14.27
C LEU A 88 5.75 8.35 -12.88
N SER A 89 4.96 7.94 -11.89
CA SER A 89 5.13 8.42 -10.51
C SER A 89 6.53 8.08 -10.00
N THR A 90 6.99 6.86 -10.22
CA THR A 90 8.32 6.43 -9.78
C THR A 90 9.46 7.22 -10.44
N SER A 91 9.31 7.60 -11.71
CA SER A 91 10.34 8.37 -12.43
C SER A 91 10.30 9.88 -12.18
N THR A 92 9.10 10.43 -11.93
CA THR A 92 8.88 11.89 -11.78
C THR A 92 8.84 12.38 -10.33
N LEU A 93 8.64 11.50 -9.36
CA LEU A 93 8.69 11.86 -7.95
C LEU A 93 10.06 12.47 -7.63
N LYS A 94 10.03 13.76 -7.28
CA LYS A 94 11.21 14.47 -6.79
C LYS A 94 11.59 13.87 -5.44
N PRO A 95 12.86 13.52 -5.21
CA PRO A 95 13.33 13.16 -3.88
C PRO A 95 13.01 14.32 -2.93
N SER A 96 12.58 14.00 -1.71
CA SER A 96 12.56 15.01 -0.65
C SER A 96 13.99 15.45 -0.33
N GLU A 97 14.15 16.54 0.42
CA GLU A 97 15.48 17.01 0.86
C GLU A 97 16.27 15.91 1.61
N ALA A 98 15.57 15.01 2.30
CA ALA A 98 16.14 13.84 2.96
C ALA A 98 16.56 12.70 1.99
N GLU A 99 16.08 12.75 0.75
CA GLU A 99 16.35 11.74 -0.29
C GLU A 99 17.39 12.21 -1.33
N GLU A 100 17.94 13.42 -1.21
CA GLU A 100 18.79 14.05 -2.23
C GLU A 100 20.12 13.30 -2.47
N ASN A 101 20.63 12.63 -1.42
CA ASN A 101 21.83 11.79 -1.47
C ASN A 101 21.54 10.30 -1.78
N LEU A 102 20.28 9.92 -2.00
CA LEU A 102 19.94 8.52 -2.28
C LEU A 102 20.16 8.20 -3.75
N HIS A 103 20.90 7.14 -4.04
CA HIS A 103 21.01 6.71 -5.43
C HIS A 103 19.70 6.07 -5.89
N ARG A 104 19.21 6.46 -7.07
CA ARG A 104 17.86 6.06 -7.56
C ARG A 104 17.76 4.61 -8.03
N ASN A 105 18.87 3.89 -8.09
CA ASN A 105 18.89 2.51 -8.54
C ASN A 105 18.60 1.53 -7.38
N PHE A 106 17.32 1.43 -6.99
CA PHE A 106 16.84 0.50 -5.96
C PHE A 106 16.37 -0.85 -6.53
N GLY A 107 16.69 -1.14 -7.80
CA GLY A 107 16.24 -2.34 -8.49
C GLY A 107 14.73 -2.37 -8.73
N SER A 108 14.13 -3.54 -8.59
CA SER A 108 12.71 -3.79 -8.84
C SER A 108 11.78 -3.24 -7.74
N GLY A 109 12.31 -3.01 -6.54
CA GLY A 109 11.51 -2.68 -5.35
C GLY A 109 10.85 -3.90 -4.68
N TYR A 110 11.05 -5.12 -5.18
CA TYR A 110 10.49 -6.33 -4.58
C TYR A 110 11.44 -6.99 -3.55
N PRO A 111 10.90 -7.60 -2.47
CA PRO A 111 11.64 -8.34 -1.46
C PRO A 111 12.52 -9.47 -1.98
N GLY A 112 12.21 -10.02 -3.14
CA GLY A 112 12.98 -11.11 -3.76
C GLY A 112 14.24 -10.63 -4.46
N ASP A 113 14.32 -9.34 -4.81
CA ASP A 113 15.38 -8.79 -5.64
C ASP A 113 16.64 -8.47 -4.83
N PRO A 114 17.80 -9.08 -5.16
CA PRO A 114 19.06 -8.79 -4.48
C PRO A 114 19.46 -7.31 -4.52
N GLN A 115 19.18 -6.60 -5.62
CA GLN A 115 19.51 -5.20 -5.74
C GLN A 115 18.67 -4.33 -4.80
N THR A 116 17.38 -4.63 -4.68
CA THR A 116 16.48 -3.98 -3.71
C THR A 116 16.98 -4.20 -2.27
N LYS A 117 17.40 -5.41 -1.91
CA LYS A 117 17.95 -5.70 -0.56
C LYS A 117 19.25 -4.94 -0.29
N ALA A 118 20.15 -4.91 -1.27
CA ALA A 118 21.40 -4.16 -1.14
C ALA A 118 21.12 -2.66 -0.93
N TRP A 119 20.18 -2.11 -1.70
CA TRP A 119 19.75 -0.72 -1.56
C TRP A 119 19.21 -0.41 -0.17
N LEU A 120 18.34 -1.27 0.39
CA LEU A 120 17.82 -1.09 1.75
C LEU A 120 18.93 -1.06 2.79
N LYS A 121 19.92 -1.96 2.66
CA LYS A 121 21.05 -2.02 3.60
C LYS A 121 21.94 -0.77 3.54
N ASP A 122 22.12 -0.22 2.35
CA ASP A 122 22.95 0.98 2.11
C ASP A 122 22.30 2.27 2.60
N HIS A 123 20.96 2.33 2.57
CA HIS A 123 20.19 3.54 2.89
C HIS A 123 19.40 3.40 4.20
N GLN A 124 19.98 2.74 5.20
CA GLN A 124 19.39 2.70 6.54
C GLN A 124 20.07 3.70 7.48
N HIS A 125 19.31 4.29 8.38
CA HIS A 125 19.76 5.23 9.40
C HIS A 125 19.44 4.68 10.79
N PRO A 126 20.42 4.64 11.74
CA PRO A 126 20.20 4.05 13.06
C PRO A 126 19.00 4.63 13.82
N VAL A 127 18.73 5.93 13.66
CA VAL A 127 17.64 6.63 14.37
C VAL A 127 16.33 6.66 13.56
N PHE A 128 16.42 6.83 12.24
CA PHE A 128 15.24 7.11 11.40
C PHE A 128 14.77 5.89 10.60
N GLY A 129 15.52 4.79 10.63
CA GLY A 129 15.25 3.60 9.84
C GLY A 129 15.50 3.88 8.36
N PHE A 130 14.47 3.79 7.54
CA PHE A 130 14.57 3.94 6.08
C PHE A 130 14.00 5.27 5.56
N PRO A 131 14.40 5.69 4.34
CA PRO A 131 13.76 6.79 3.62
C PRO A 131 12.25 6.60 3.47
N THR A 132 11.52 7.72 3.31
CA THR A 132 10.05 7.73 3.22
C THR A 132 9.49 6.84 2.11
N ARG A 133 10.23 6.61 1.04
CA ARG A 133 9.87 5.69 -0.05
C ARG A 133 9.66 4.23 0.43
N VAL A 134 10.32 3.82 1.50
CA VAL A 134 10.30 2.44 1.98
C VAL A 134 9.03 2.18 2.79
N ARG A 135 8.34 1.07 2.46
CA ARG A 135 7.16 0.62 3.19
C ARG A 135 7.58 -0.17 4.42
N PHE A 136 7.70 0.49 5.57
CA PHE A 136 8.07 -0.13 6.84
C PHE A 136 7.13 -1.29 7.26
N SER A 137 5.87 -1.29 6.82
CA SER A 137 4.94 -2.39 7.07
C SER A 137 5.28 -3.70 6.36
N TRP A 138 6.25 -3.70 5.44
CA TRP A 138 6.67 -4.91 4.74
C TRP A 138 7.57 -5.76 5.63
N GLY A 139 7.27 -7.06 5.73
CA GLY A 139 8.04 -7.99 6.57
C GLY A 139 9.53 -8.07 6.23
N THR A 140 9.93 -7.65 5.02
CA THR A 140 11.33 -7.52 4.62
C THR A 140 12.09 -6.50 5.48
N CYS A 141 11.41 -5.45 5.94
CA CYS A 141 11.99 -4.40 6.78
C CYS A 141 12.23 -4.88 8.21
N THR A 142 11.42 -5.80 8.73
CA THR A 142 11.48 -6.29 10.11
C THR A 142 12.85 -6.87 10.48
N ALA A 143 13.55 -7.49 9.53
CA ALA A 143 14.87 -8.07 9.75
C ALA A 143 15.95 -7.04 10.09
N TYR A 144 15.75 -5.76 9.74
CA TYR A 144 16.68 -4.66 9.98
C TYR A 144 16.42 -3.92 11.29
N TYR A 145 15.28 -4.14 11.95
CA TYR A 145 14.90 -3.38 13.16
C TYR A 145 15.87 -3.57 14.33
N LYS A 146 16.56 -4.70 14.38
CA LYS A 146 17.63 -4.97 15.36
C LYS A 146 18.84 -4.03 15.23
N ASP A 147 19.02 -3.42 14.05
CA ASP A 147 20.14 -2.53 13.74
C ASP A 147 19.76 -1.05 14.02
N PHE A 148 18.52 -0.80 14.45
CA PHE A 148 17.98 0.53 14.77
C PHE A 148 17.93 0.76 16.27
N VAL A 149 17.88 2.04 16.66
CA VAL A 149 17.64 2.43 18.04
C VAL A 149 16.25 1.94 18.47
N GLU A 150 16.15 1.34 19.65
CA GLU A 150 14.89 0.87 20.21
C GLU A 150 13.95 2.05 20.49
N LEU A 151 12.73 1.98 19.95
CA LEU A 151 11.70 3.00 20.13
C LEU A 151 10.54 2.41 20.93
N LEU A 152 10.25 3.02 22.08
CA LEU A 152 9.10 2.68 22.90
C LEU A 152 7.95 3.65 22.59
N TRP A 153 6.82 3.09 22.16
CA TRP A 153 5.61 3.84 21.84
C TRP A 153 4.60 3.71 22.98
N LEU A 154 4.03 4.82 23.44
CA LEU A 154 2.89 4.81 24.35
C LEU A 154 1.63 4.48 23.55
N VAL A 155 1.23 3.21 23.53
CA VAL A 155 -0.07 2.79 23.00
C VAL A 155 -1.03 2.73 24.18
N SER A 156 -2.02 3.63 24.22
CA SER A 156 -3.12 3.54 25.18
C SER A 156 -4.01 2.34 24.81
N ASP A 157 -3.81 1.23 25.52
CA ASP A 157 -4.66 0.04 25.61
C ASP A 157 -5.29 -0.50 24.32
N VAL A 158 -4.66 -1.54 23.74
CA VAL A 158 -5.39 -2.62 23.04
C VAL A 158 -4.81 -3.96 23.49
N LYS A 159 -5.65 -4.76 24.15
CA LYS A 159 -5.36 -6.15 24.54
C LYS A 159 -5.05 -7.00 23.29
N SER A 160 -3.78 -7.23 23.02
CA SER A 160 -3.29 -8.46 22.39
C SER A 160 -1.78 -8.56 22.58
N GLU A 161 -1.35 -9.60 23.28
CA GLU A 161 0.05 -10.01 23.39
C GLU A 161 0.65 -10.17 21.98
N ASN A 162 1.86 -9.64 21.80
CA ASN A 162 2.73 -9.74 20.61
C ASN A 162 2.43 -8.82 19.41
N VAL A 163 2.49 -7.49 19.62
CA VAL A 163 2.76 -6.60 18.49
C VAL A 163 3.78 -5.52 18.87
N LEU A 164 5.04 -5.74 18.50
CA LEU A 164 6.04 -4.68 18.33
C LEU A 164 5.59 -3.80 17.13
N MET A 165 4.70 -2.86 17.41
CA MET A 165 4.13 -1.95 16.43
C MET A 165 4.93 -0.64 16.43
N ASN A 166 5.75 -0.45 15.41
CA ASN A 166 6.56 0.75 15.23
C ASN A 166 5.86 1.78 14.34
N ILE A 167 6.11 3.07 14.60
CA ILE A 167 5.79 4.30 13.83
C ILE A 167 4.64 5.14 14.40
N ILE A 168 4.99 6.25 15.06
CA ILE A 168 4.62 7.64 14.68
C ILE A 168 5.82 8.57 14.96
N CYS A 169 6.49 9.11 13.95
CA CYS A 169 7.36 10.29 14.17
C CYS A 169 6.46 11.49 14.56
N LEU A 170 6.47 11.90 15.83
CA LEU A 170 6.04 13.22 16.24
C LEU A 170 7.30 14.05 16.51
N PHE A 171 7.63 14.87 15.52
CA PHE A 171 8.52 16.01 15.67
C PHE A 171 8.02 16.85 16.85
N LEU A 172 8.72 16.77 17.98
CA LEU A 172 8.80 17.87 18.93
C LEU A 172 10.27 18.26 19.00
N ALA A 173 10.72 18.96 17.97
CA ALA A 173 11.88 19.81 18.06
C ALA A 173 11.56 20.92 19.07
N ARG A 174 12.33 20.96 20.15
CA ARG A 174 12.64 22.20 20.84
C ARG A 174 14.15 22.35 20.85
#